data_AF-A0A6L9ZFX6-F1
#
_entry.id   AF-A0A6L9ZFX6-F1
#
_cell.length_a   1.000
_cell.length_b   1.000
_cell.length_c   1.000
_cell.angle_alpha   90.00
_cell.angle_beta   90.00
_cell.angle_gamma   90.00
#
_symmetry.space_group_name_H-M   'P 1'
#
loop_
_entity.id
_entity.type
_entity.pdbx_description
1 polymer ?
#
loop_
_entity_poly.entity_id
_entity_poly.type
_entity_poly.pdbx_seq_one_letter_code
_entity_poly.pdbx_strand_id
1 'polypeptide(L)'
;MAMKIIKQPLRWQVGLVFLAGVLAISTSAIFVRLAIASAGVSGVGFSLFVAGSRLTIASMLLLPAWGNLRQGQLGPGALLYASGAGICLALHFVAWITSLSFTSIAASTTLVTTTPIWVALVSWLWLKEKLTRLTVLGIAVAFVGGVLISLGDG
;
A
#
# COMPACT_ATOMS: atom_id res chain seq x y z
N MET A 1 -23.94 -16.36 -25.12
CA MET A 1 -23.24 -15.63 -24.04
C MET A 1 -21.74 -15.82 -24.25
N ALA A 2 -21.08 -14.86 -24.92
CA ALA A 2 -19.69 -15.03 -25.34
C ALA A 2 -18.73 -14.78 -24.16
N MET A 3 -17.91 -15.77 -23.85
CA MET A 3 -16.81 -15.69 -22.89
C MET A 3 -15.84 -14.58 -23.35
N LYS A 4 -15.83 -13.43 -22.67
CA LYS A 4 -14.87 -12.37 -22.92
C LYS A 4 -13.50 -12.88 -22.49
N ILE A 5 -12.72 -13.42 -23.45
CA ILE A 5 -11.36 -13.90 -23.20
C ILE A 5 -10.54 -12.69 -22.73
N ILE A 6 -10.28 -12.62 -21.42
CA ILE A 6 -9.33 -11.67 -20.85
C ILE A 6 -7.97 -12.06 -21.43
N LYS A 7 -7.50 -11.33 -22.46
CA LYS A 7 -6.15 -11.52 -23.00
C LYS A 7 -5.16 -11.35 -21.84
N GLN A 8 -4.31 -12.35 -21.64
CA GLN A 8 -3.23 -12.21 -20.66
C GLN A 8 -2.37 -10.99 -21.05
N PRO A 9 -2.07 -10.10 -20.10
CA PRO A 9 -1.27 -8.91 -20.40
C PRO A 9 0.13 -9.32 -20.86
N LEU A 10 0.69 -8.59 -21.81
CA LEU A 10 2.04 -8.85 -22.30
C LEU A 10 3.05 -8.58 -21.17
N ARG A 11 4.13 -9.36 -21.08
CA ARG A 11 5.09 -9.28 -19.96
C ARG A 11 5.64 -7.87 -19.71
N TRP A 12 5.84 -7.06 -20.75
CA TRP A 12 6.30 -5.67 -20.60
C TRP A 12 5.23 -4.75 -19.98
N GLN A 13 3.94 -4.99 -20.23
CA GLN A 13 2.85 -4.22 -19.62
C GLN A 13 2.84 -4.43 -18.10
N VAL A 14 3.04 -5.67 -17.67
CA VAL A 14 3.20 -6.00 -16.25
C VAL A 14 4.41 -5.27 -15.67
N GLY A 15 5.54 -5.31 -16.37
CA GLY A 15 6.75 -4.58 -15.96
C GLY A 15 6.53 -3.07 -15.81
N LEU A 16 5.84 -2.42 -16.76
CA LEU A 16 5.53 -1.00 -16.68
C LEU A 16 4.59 -0.65 -15.53
N VAL A 17 3.58 -1.47 -15.27
CA VAL A 17 2.66 -1.27 -14.14
C VAL A 17 3.42 -1.36 -12.82
N PHE A 18 4.32 -2.34 -12.68
CA PHE A 18 5.18 -2.44 -11.49
C PHE A 18 6.10 -1.23 -11.35
N LEU A 19 6.77 -0.82 -12.43
CA LEU A 19 7.66 0.35 -12.40
C LEU A 19 6.90 1.63 -12.00
N ALA A 20 5.74 1.87 -12.62
CA ALA A 20 4.90 3.01 -12.29
C ALA A 20 4.43 2.96 -10.82
N GLY A 21 4.02 1.79 -10.33
CA GLY A 21 3.65 1.59 -8.93
C GLY A 21 4.79 1.87 -7.96
N VAL A 22 5.99 1.38 -8.24
CA VAL A 22 7.18 1.60 -7.42
C VAL A 22 7.55 3.08 -7.37
N LEU A 23 7.55 3.78 -8.52
CA LEU A 23 7.83 5.22 -8.58
C LEU A 23 6.78 6.04 -7.83
N ALA A 24 5.50 5.69 -7.98
CA ALA A 24 4.41 6.37 -7.29
C ALA A 24 4.50 6.21 -5.75
N ILE A 25 4.77 4.99 -5.27
CA ILE A 25 4.92 4.73 -3.82
C ILE A 25 6.17 5.44 -3.27
N SER A 26 7.29 5.40 -4.01
CA SER A 26 8.56 6.01 -3.58
C SER A 26 8.48 7.53 -3.45
N THR A 27 7.71 8.19 -4.31
CA THR A 27 7.53 9.66 -4.26
C THR A 27 6.40 10.12 -3.35
N SER A 28 5.47 9.22 -2.98
CA SER A 28 4.28 9.56 -2.19
C SER A 28 4.62 10.21 -0.85
N ALA A 29 5.62 9.72 -0.12
CA ALA A 29 5.98 10.26 1.20
C ALA A 29 6.45 11.72 1.13
N ILE A 30 7.17 12.06 0.05
CA ILE A 30 7.67 13.42 -0.21
C ILE A 30 6.49 14.36 -0.48
N PHE A 31 5.54 13.98 -1.34
CA PHE A 31 4.36 14.80 -1.63
C PHE A 31 3.44 14.97 -0.42
N VAL A 32 3.29 13.94 0.41
CA VAL A 32 2.52 14.05 1.66
C VAL A 32 3.20 15.03 2.61
N ARG A 33 4.52 14.94 2.81
CA ARG A 33 5.27 15.87 3.65
C ARG A 33 5.21 17.30 3.11
N LEU A 34 5.31 17.47 1.79
CA LEU A 34 5.18 18.76 1.12
C LEU A 34 3.78 19.36 1.34
N ALA A 35 2.72 18.55 1.22
CA ALA A 35 1.36 18.99 1.48
C ALA A 35 1.18 19.48 2.93
N ILE A 36 1.69 18.72 3.91
CA ILE A 36 1.67 19.10 5.34
C ILE A 36 2.44 20.41 5.55
N ALA A 37 3.64 20.53 4.97
CA ALA A 37 4.45 21.74 5.10
C ALA A 37 3.77 22.96 4.45
N SER A 38 3.17 22.80 3.27
CA SER A 38 2.49 23.88 2.55
C SER A 38 1.22 24.37 3.24
N ALA A 39 0.53 23.49 3.96
CA ALA A 39 -0.65 23.85 4.73
C ALA A 39 -0.30 24.64 6.01
N GLY A 40 0.95 24.58 6.48
CA GLY A 40 1.37 25.21 7.74
C GLY A 40 0.71 24.60 8.99
N VAL A 41 -0.04 23.51 8.84
CA VAL A 41 -0.77 22.83 9.91
C VAL A 41 -0.24 21.39 10.02
N SER A 42 0.57 21.14 11.04
CA SER A 42 1.05 19.81 11.40
C SER A 42 0.20 19.22 12.53
N GLY A 43 -0.20 17.95 12.40
CA GLY A 43 -0.89 17.25 13.47
C GLY A 43 -1.79 16.13 12.97
N VAL A 44 -2.42 15.42 13.91
CA VAL A 44 -3.29 14.27 13.61
C VAL A 44 -4.48 14.69 12.73
N GLY A 45 -5.12 15.83 13.03
CA GLY A 45 -6.29 16.30 12.28
C GLY A 45 -6.03 16.51 10.78
N PHE A 46 -4.97 17.24 10.44
CA PHE A 46 -4.61 17.46 9.03
C PHE A 46 -4.10 16.17 8.36
N SER A 47 -3.38 15.32 9.10
CA SER A 47 -2.94 13.99 8.60
C SER A 47 -4.13 13.10 8.22
N LEU A 48 -5.19 13.10 9.03
CA LEU A 48 -6.44 12.39 8.75
C LEU A 48 -7.13 12.94 7.51
N PHE A 49 -7.14 14.27 7.33
CA PHE A 49 -7.70 14.89 6.12
C PHE A 49 -6.93 14.47 4.86
N VAL A 50 -5.60 14.47 4.89
CA VAL A 50 -4.77 14.02 3.77
C VAL A 50 -4.99 12.53 3.49
N ALA A 51 -5.05 11.69 4.52
CA ALA A 51 -5.33 10.25 4.39
C ALA A 51 -6.72 9.99 3.77
N GLY A 52 -7.75 10.65 4.32
CA GLY A 52 -9.12 10.53 3.87
C GLY A 52 -9.32 11.01 2.44
N SER A 53 -8.83 12.21 2.11
CA SER A 53 -8.91 12.75 0.74
C SER A 53 -8.22 11.85 -0.27
N ARG A 54 -7.02 11.32 0.04
CA ARG A 54 -6.29 10.36 -0.81
C ARG A 54 -7.06 9.07 -1.04
N LEU A 55 -7.72 8.51 -0.02
CA LEU A 55 -8.53 7.29 -0.16
C LEU A 55 -9.82 7.55 -0.94
N THR A 56 -10.48 8.69 -0.72
CA THR A 56 -11.68 9.10 -1.44
C THR A 56 -11.39 9.30 -2.93
N ILE A 57 -10.35 10.06 -3.27
CA ILE A 57 -9.95 10.30 -4.67
C ILE A 57 -9.61 8.98 -5.36
N ALA A 58 -8.83 8.11 -4.71
CA ALA A 58 -8.50 6.81 -5.27
C ALA A 58 -9.73 5.94 -5.51
N SER A 59 -10.67 5.93 -4.56
CA SER A 59 -11.93 5.20 -4.70
C SER A 59 -12.75 5.73 -5.88
N MET A 60 -12.89 7.05 -5.99
CA MET A 60 -13.61 7.70 -7.10
C MET A 60 -12.97 7.42 -8.46
N LEU A 61 -11.64 7.43 -8.55
CA LEU A 61 -10.92 7.15 -9.79
C LEU A 61 -11.08 5.68 -10.23
N LEU A 62 -11.30 4.76 -9.28
CA LEU A 62 -11.53 3.34 -9.54
C LEU A 62 -13.00 3.00 -9.82
N LEU A 63 -13.96 3.88 -9.48
CA LEU A 63 -15.40 3.65 -9.72
C LEU A 63 -15.74 3.32 -11.18
N PRO A 64 -15.19 4.01 -12.22
CA PRO A 64 -15.50 3.68 -13.61
C PRO A 64 -15.03 2.28 -14.02
N ALA A 65 -13.96 1.77 -13.39
CA ALA A 65 -13.45 0.42 -13.66
C ALA A 65 -14.33 -0.66 -13.01
N TRP A 66 -15.15 -0.31 -12.01
CA TRP A 66 -15.98 -1.26 -11.25
C TRP A 66 -16.90 -2.10 -12.13
N GLY A 67 -17.55 -1.49 -13.12
CA GLY A 67 -18.47 -2.18 -14.03
C GLY A 67 -17.80 -3.27 -14.86
N ASN A 68 -16.50 -3.11 -15.19
CA ASN A 68 -15.72 -4.11 -15.92
C ASN A 68 -15.17 -5.22 -15.01
N LEU A 69 -14.95 -4.92 -13.73
CA LEU A 69 -14.41 -5.82 -12.70
C LEU A 69 -15.47 -6.70 -12.04
N ARG A 70 -16.75 -6.30 -12.08
CA ARG A 70 -17.89 -7.01 -11.45
C ARG A 70 -18.33 -8.25 -12.24
N GLN A 71 -17.38 -9.07 -12.71
CA GLN A 71 -17.64 -10.33 -13.39
C GLN A 71 -17.67 -11.46 -12.35
N GLY A 72 -18.78 -11.59 -11.62
CA GLY A 72 -18.98 -12.68 -10.67
C GLY A 72 -20.06 -12.42 -9.63
N GLN A 73 -20.66 -13.48 -9.11
CA GLN A 73 -21.50 -13.40 -7.91
C GLN A 73 -20.59 -13.23 -6.69
N LEU A 74 -20.93 -12.30 -5.80
CA LEU A 74 -20.21 -12.12 -4.54
C LEU A 74 -20.45 -13.36 -3.67
N GLY A 75 -19.37 -13.99 -3.21
CA GLY A 75 -19.47 -15.09 -2.25
C GLY A 75 -20.09 -14.62 -0.93
N PRO A 76 -20.72 -15.53 -0.15
CA PRO A 76 -21.21 -15.20 1.17
C PRO A 76 -20.06 -14.65 2.04
N GLY A 77 -20.29 -13.52 2.71
CA GLY A 77 -19.28 -12.86 3.54
C GLY A 77 -18.28 -11.96 2.80
N ALA A 78 -18.33 -11.86 1.46
CA ALA A 78 -17.44 -10.99 0.69
C ALA A 78 -17.47 -9.53 1.17
N LEU A 79 -18.66 -9.02 1.53
CA LEU A 79 -18.82 -7.67 2.05
C LEU A 79 -18.18 -7.48 3.43
N LEU A 80 -18.18 -8.52 4.27
CA LEU A 80 -17.53 -8.51 5.59
C LEU A 80 -16.01 -8.45 5.42
N TYR A 81 -15.44 -9.32 4.58
CA TYR A 81 -14.01 -9.30 4.29
C TYR A 81 -13.57 -7.99 3.62
N ALA A 82 -14.36 -7.46 2.68
CA ALA A 82 -14.09 -6.18 2.04
C ALA A 82 -14.14 -5.02 3.04
N SER A 83 -15.13 -5.00 3.93
CA SER A 83 -15.23 -3.99 5.00
C SER A 83 -14.06 -4.10 5.98
N GLY A 84 -13.70 -5.31 6.40
CA GLY A 84 -12.57 -5.57 7.28
C GLY A 84 -11.24 -5.12 6.67
N ALA A 85 -11.00 -5.46 5.39
CA ALA A 85 -9.84 -4.99 4.64
C ALA A 85 -9.82 -3.47 4.49
N GLY A 86 -10.98 -2.85 4.22
CA GLY A 86 -11.13 -1.39 4.14
C GLY A 86 -10.81 -0.67 5.44
N ILE A 87 -11.28 -1.19 6.59
CA ILE A 87 -10.95 -0.65 7.92
C ILE A 87 -9.45 -0.77 8.20
N CYS A 88 -8.85 -1.94 7.94
CA CYS A 88 -7.42 -2.13 8.12
C CYS A 88 -6.60 -1.18 7.23
N LEU A 89 -7.03 -0.98 5.98
CA LEU A 89 -6.39 -0.06 5.04
C LEU A 89 -6.51 1.39 5.50
N ALA A 90 -7.68 1.80 6.02
CA ALA A 90 -7.88 3.13 6.58
C ALA A 90 -6.94 3.35 7.77
N LEU A 91 -6.92 2.43 8.74
CA LEU A 91 -6.02 2.50 9.90
C LEU A 91 -4.55 2.56 9.50
N HIS A 92 -4.15 1.79 8.49
CA HIS A 92 -2.80 1.85 7.94
C HIS A 92 -2.45 3.25 7.41
N PHE A 93 -3.29 3.85 6.55
CA PHE A 93 -3.02 5.19 6.01
C PHE A 93 -3.05 6.27 7.09
N VAL A 94 -3.94 6.15 8.08
CA VAL A 94 -3.95 7.04 9.26
C VAL A 94 -2.62 6.96 9.99
N ALA A 95 -2.15 5.76 10.35
CA ALA A 95 -0.89 5.58 11.06
C ALA A 95 0.31 6.09 10.26
N TRP A 96 0.38 5.74 8.97
CA TRP A 96 1.51 6.12 8.12
C TRP A 96 1.59 7.64 7.89
N ILE A 97 0.50 8.29 7.47
CA ILE A 97 0.52 9.73 7.18
C ILE A 97 0.70 10.54 8.48
N THR A 98 0.13 10.07 9.58
CA THR A 98 0.36 10.68 10.90
C THR A 98 1.85 10.58 11.29
N SER A 99 2.50 9.43 11.06
CA SER A 99 3.94 9.29 11.34
C SER A 99 4.79 10.27 10.51
N LEU A 100 4.40 10.57 9.26
CA LEU A 100 5.06 11.57 8.41
C LEU A 100 4.89 13.01 8.93
N SER A 101 3.95 13.28 9.83
CA SER A 101 3.84 14.58 10.52
C SER A 101 4.75 14.69 11.74
N PHE A 102 5.13 13.58 12.36
CA PHE A 102 5.88 13.56 13.62
C PHE A 102 7.33 13.09 13.51
N THR A 103 7.70 12.42 12.41
CA THR A 103 9.04 11.83 12.22
C THR A 103 9.64 12.26 10.88
N SER A 104 10.92 11.91 10.62
CA SER A 104 11.54 12.13 9.31
C SER A 104 10.91 11.20 8.25
N ILE A 105 11.05 11.58 6.98
CA ILE A 105 10.60 10.75 5.87
C ILE A 105 11.32 9.39 5.89
N ALA A 106 12.62 9.36 6.18
CA ALA A 106 13.40 8.13 6.16
C ALA A 106 13.03 7.20 7.32
N ALA A 107 12.84 7.72 8.54
CA ALA A 107 12.39 6.93 9.68
C ALA A 107 10.99 6.33 9.46
N SER A 108 10.02 7.15 9.05
CA SER A 108 8.65 6.69 8.73
C SER A 108 8.63 5.64 7.61
N THR A 109 9.37 5.90 6.52
CA THR A 109 9.43 4.99 5.37
C THR A 109 10.10 3.68 5.76
N THR A 110 11.18 3.72 6.55
CA THR A 110 11.83 2.50 7.05
C THR A 110 10.85 1.65 7.84
N LEU A 111 10.13 2.24 8.79
CA LEU A 111 9.12 1.53 9.59
C LEU A 111 8.06 0.86 8.69
N VAL A 112 7.52 1.56 7.71
CA VAL A 112 6.53 0.99 6.79
C VAL A 112 7.11 -0.09 5.86
N THR A 113 8.38 0.03 5.44
CA THR A 113 9.03 -1.00 4.61
C THR A 113 9.26 -2.33 5.34
N THR A 114 9.02 -2.40 6.66
CA THR A 114 8.97 -3.68 7.40
C THR A 114 7.70 -4.49 7.12
N THR A 115 6.70 -3.92 6.43
CA THR A 115 5.42 -4.59 6.09
C THR A 115 5.58 -6.01 5.52
N PRO A 116 6.51 -6.31 4.59
CA PRO A 116 6.68 -7.65 4.04
C PRO A 116 7.00 -8.72 5.11
N ILE A 117 7.69 -8.34 6.20
CA ILE A 117 7.98 -9.24 7.33
C ILE A 117 6.68 -9.61 8.04
N TRP A 118 5.87 -8.61 8.35
CA TRP A 118 4.58 -8.81 9.02
C TRP A 118 3.61 -9.59 8.16
N VAL A 119 3.53 -9.30 6.86
CA VAL A 119 2.70 -10.04 5.91
C VAL A 119 3.13 -11.50 5.85
N ALA A 120 4.44 -11.78 5.73
CA ALA A 120 4.95 -13.14 5.71
C ALA A 120 4.66 -13.90 7.01
N LEU A 121 4.83 -13.25 8.16
CA LEU A 121 4.56 -13.83 9.47
C LEU A 121 3.07 -14.15 9.66
N VAL A 122 2.19 -13.20 9.35
CA VAL A 122 0.74 -13.38 9.49
C VAL A 122 0.21 -14.41 8.50
N SER A 123 0.68 -14.40 7.25
CA SER A 123 0.32 -15.44 6.27
C SER A 123 0.78 -16.82 6.69
N TRP A 124 1.98 -16.93 7.25
CA TRP A 124 2.47 -18.22 7.76
C TRP A 124 1.67 -18.69 8.98
N LEU A 125 1.35 -17.81 9.93
CA LEU A 125 0.64 -18.17 11.16
C LEU A 125 -0.85 -18.47 10.92
N TRP A 126 -1.51 -17.63 10.12
CA TRP A 126 -2.97 -17.66 9.95
C TRP A 126 -3.40 -18.47 8.73
N LEU A 127 -2.75 -18.23 7.58
CA LEU A 127 -3.07 -18.89 6.32
C LEU A 127 -2.30 -20.20 6.13
N LYS A 128 -1.31 -20.49 6.99
CA LYS A 128 -0.42 -21.67 6.91
C LYS A 128 0.30 -21.78 5.56
N GLU A 129 0.53 -20.63 4.91
CA GLU A 129 1.22 -20.58 3.62
C GLU A 129 2.70 -20.92 3.78
N LYS A 130 3.23 -21.72 2.85
CA LYS A 130 4.65 -22.06 2.82
C LYS A 130 5.43 -20.92 2.17
N LEU A 131 6.30 -20.29 2.96
CA LEU A 131 7.21 -19.26 2.46
C LEU A 131 8.26 -19.91 1.54
N THR A 132 8.37 -19.43 0.31
CA THR A 132 9.41 -19.90 -0.61
C THR A 132 10.77 -19.29 -0.25
N ARG A 133 11.87 -19.97 -0.62
CA ARG A 133 13.23 -19.43 -0.41
C ARG A 133 13.42 -18.06 -1.07
N LEU A 134 12.80 -17.84 -2.24
CA LEU A 134 12.87 -16.57 -2.95
C LEU A 134 12.14 -15.45 -2.20
N THR A 135 10.98 -15.75 -1.60
CA THR A 135 10.23 -14.80 -0.76
C THR A 135 11.07 -14.38 0.44
N VAL A 136 11.69 -15.33 1.14
CA VAL A 136 12.55 -15.05 2.30
C VAL A 136 13.75 -14.19 1.90
N LEU A 137 14.40 -14.51 0.77
CA LEU A 137 15.52 -13.70 0.27
C LEU A 137 15.09 -12.27 -0.09
N GLY A 138 13.93 -12.11 -0.74
CA GLY A 138 13.39 -10.79 -1.07
C GLY A 138 13.09 -9.95 0.18
N ILE A 139 12.51 -10.57 1.22
CA ILE A 139 12.27 -9.92 2.51
C ILE A 139 13.59 -9.50 3.16
N ALA A 140 14.60 -10.38 3.16
CA ALA A 140 15.91 -10.07 3.72
C ALA A 140 16.57 -8.88 3.02
N VAL A 141 16.56 -8.87 1.67
CA VAL A 141 17.10 -7.76 0.87
C VAL A 141 16.35 -6.45 1.16
N ALA A 142 15.01 -6.49 1.18
CA ALA A 142 14.20 -5.31 1.48
C ALA A 142 14.48 -4.76 2.90
N PHE A 143 14.59 -5.65 3.88
CA PHE A 143 14.87 -5.28 5.27
C PHE A 143 16.27 -4.67 5.43
N VAL A 144 17.29 -5.28 4.83
CA VAL A 144 18.66 -4.72 4.84
C VAL A 144 18.68 -3.33 4.20
N GLY A 145 17.99 -3.14 3.07
CA GLY A 145 17.85 -1.83 2.44
C GLY A 145 17.23 -0.78 3.38
N GLY A 146 16.14 -1.14 4.08
CA GLY A 146 15.50 -0.26 5.06
C GLY A 146 16.41 0.11 6.23
N VAL A 147 17.13 -0.87 6.79
CA VAL A 147 18.10 -0.64 7.88
C VAL A 147 19.21 0.31 7.43
N LEU A 148 19.76 0.13 6.23
CA LEU A 148 20.82 1.00 5.69
C LEU A 148 20.34 2.45 5.53
N ILE A 149 19.12 2.66 5.04
CA ILE A 149 18.52 3.99 4.92
C ILE A 149 18.33 4.63 6.30
N SER A 150 17.83 3.88 7.28
CA SER A 150 17.61 4.40 8.63
C SER A 150 18.90 4.74 9.36
N LEU A 151 20.00 4.04 9.10
CA LEU A 151 21.30 4.34 9.70
C LEU A 151 21.94 5.59 9.08
N GLY A 152 21.60 5.93 7.84
CA GLY A 152 22.09 7.12 7.16
C GLY A 152 21.35 8.42 7.49
N ASP A 153 20.19 8.35 8.14
CA ASP A 153 19.36 9.49 8.56
C ASP A 153 19.62 9.93 10.02
N GLY A 154 20.68 9.37 10.64
CA GLY A 154 21.13 9.67 12.01
C GLY A 154 22.13 10.81 12.11
#